data_AF-T1C111-F1
#
_entry.id   AF-T1C111-F1
#
_cell.length_a   1.000
_cell.length_b   1.000
_cell.length_c   1.000
_cell.angle_alpha   90.00
_cell.angle_beta   90.00
_cell.angle_gamma   90.00
#
_symmetry.space_group_name_H-M   'P 1'
#
loop_
_entity.id
_entity.type
_entity.pdbx_description
1 polymer ?
#
loop_
_entity_poly.entity_id
_entity_poly.type
_entity_poly.pdbx_seq_one_letter_code
_entity_poly.pdbx_strand_id
1 'polypeptide(L)'
;MKRLELFRNRLYQKAKEDPERVFYTLHDKLCRMDILEEAWKNVAANHGTAGIDGQTIDDIKAYGADRYLRELQQELMDETYTVSDVRRVYIP
;
A
#
# COMPACT_ATOMS: atom_id res chain seq x y z
N MET A 1 -19.12 -1.11 -8.08
CA MET A 1 -17.69 -1.17 -8.45
C MET A 1 -16.91 -0.47 -7.35
N LYS A 2 -15.85 -1.09 -6.80
CA LYS A 2 -15.11 -0.50 -5.69
C LYS A 2 -14.37 0.77 -6.17
N ARG A 3 -14.26 1.80 -5.31
CA ARG A 3 -13.64 3.10 -5.64
C ARG A 3 -12.20 2.98 -6.16
N LEU A 4 -11.44 2.03 -5.63
CA LEU A 4 -10.07 1.70 -6.05
C LEU A 4 -10.00 1.08 -7.46
N GLU A 5 -10.93 0.19 -7.81
CA GLU A 5 -10.98 -0.44 -9.14
C GLU A 5 -11.24 0.60 -10.23
N LEU A 6 -12.18 1.52 -9.98
CA LEU A 6 -12.46 2.63 -10.89
C LEU A 6 -11.24 3.53 -11.08
N PHE A 7 -10.52 3.83 -9.99
CA PHE A 7 -9.29 4.62 -10.05
C PHE A 7 -8.22 3.93 -10.90
N ARG A 8 -7.95 2.64 -10.64
CA ARG A 8 -6.99 1.83 -11.41
C ARG A 8 -7.35 1.74 -12.89
N ASN A 9 -8.62 1.50 -13.21
CA ASN A 9 -9.09 1.40 -14.60
C ASN A 9 -8.92 2.71 -15.36
N ARG A 10 -9.23 3.85 -14.74
CA ARG A 10 -9.03 5.17 -15.34
C ARG A 10 -7.55 5.47 -15.56
N LEU A 11 -6.71 5.16 -14.57
CA LEU A 11 -5.26 5.32 -14.69
C LEU A 11 -4.71 4.47 -15.84
N TYR A 12 -5.12 3.20 -15.91
CA TYR A 12 -4.75 2.28 -16.99
C TYR A 12 -5.20 2.77 -18.37
N GLN A 13 -6.45 3.18 -18.52
CA GLN A 13 -6.98 3.69 -19.80
C GLN A 13 -6.18 4.90 -20.26
N LYS A 14 -5.90 5.86 -19.37
CA LYS A 14 -5.14 7.06 -19.72
C LYS A 14 -3.68 6.77 -20.06
N ALA A 15 -3.04 5.87 -19.32
CA ALA A 15 -1.67 5.43 -19.62
C ALA A 15 -1.60 4.65 -20.95
N LYS A 16 -2.66 3.93 -21.32
CA LYS A 16 -2.73 3.20 -22.58
C LYS A 16 -3.02 4.10 -23.80
N GLU A 17 -3.82 5.14 -23.60
CA GLU A 17 -4.09 6.17 -24.63
C GLU A 17 -2.86 7.04 -24.92
N ASP A 18 -2.06 7.35 -23.89
CA ASP A 18 -0.90 8.23 -23.97
C ASP A 18 0.26 7.66 -23.13
N PRO A 19 1.14 6.83 -23.73
CA PRO A 19 2.24 6.17 -23.02
C PRO A 19 3.31 7.12 -22.46
N GLU A 20 3.44 8.33 -23.01
CA GLU A 20 4.41 9.33 -22.53
C GLU A 20 3.83 10.23 -21.43
N ARG A 21 2.56 10.01 -21.05
CA ARG A 21 1.88 10.81 -20.03
C ARG A 21 2.52 10.65 -18.66
N VAL A 22 2.95 11.79 -18.10
CA VAL A 22 3.40 11.88 -16.70
C VAL A 22 2.24 12.20 -15.77
N PHE A 23 2.09 11.42 -14.70
CA PHE A 23 1.07 11.63 -13.66
C PHE A 23 1.65 12.35 -12.44
N TYR A 24 1.71 13.69 -12.50
CA TYR A 24 2.34 14.53 -11.46
C TYR A 24 1.76 14.38 -10.04
N THR A 25 0.51 13.93 -9.89
CA THR A 25 -0.17 13.81 -8.58
C THR A 25 -0.40 12.37 -8.15
N LEU A 26 0.28 11.40 -8.78
CA LEU A 26 0.06 9.98 -8.47
C LEU A 26 0.43 9.66 -7.01
N HIS A 27 1.50 10.28 -6.50
CA HIS A 27 1.95 10.10 -5.11
C HIS A 27 0.89 10.51 -4.09
N ASP A 28 0.35 11.74 -4.21
CA ASP A 28 -0.76 12.23 -3.39
C ASP A 28 -1.98 11.29 -3.44
N LYS A 29 -2.28 10.74 -4.62
CA LYS A 29 -3.39 9.80 -4.78
C LYS A 29 -3.13 8.47 -4.07
N LEU A 30 -1.89 7.97 -4.07
CA LEU A 30 -1.48 6.75 -3.36
C LEU A 30 -1.56 6.90 -1.84
N CYS A 31 -1.25 8.10 -1.32
CA CYS A 31 -1.29 8.40 0.12
C CYS A 31 -2.73 8.51 0.68
N ARG A 32 -3.76 8.39 -0.15
CA ARG A 32 -5.15 8.49 0.32
C ARG A 32 -5.51 7.31 1.23
N MET A 33 -6.14 7.62 2.36
CA MET A 33 -6.54 6.61 3.35
C MET A 33 -7.42 5.50 2.76
N ASP A 34 -8.34 5.82 1.83
CA ASP A 34 -9.19 4.81 1.21
C ASP A 34 -8.42 3.80 0.34
N ILE A 35 -7.25 4.19 -0.18
CA ILE A 35 -6.34 3.27 -0.89
C ILE A 35 -5.54 2.44 0.11
N LEU A 36 -4.99 3.07 1.15
CA LEU A 36 -4.22 2.39 2.19
C LEU A 36 -5.05 1.34 2.93
N GLU A 37 -6.32 1.62 3.23
CA GLU A 37 -7.26 0.68 3.83
C GLU A 37 -7.54 -0.54 2.94
N GLU A 38 -7.76 -0.34 1.64
CA GLU A 38 -7.96 -1.47 0.70
C GLU A 38 -6.67 -2.27 0.51
N ALA A 39 -5.50 -1.60 0.50
CA ALA A 39 -4.21 -2.29 0.47
C ALA A 39 -4.01 -3.16 1.72
N TRP A 40 -4.32 -2.62 2.91
CA TRP A 40 -4.28 -3.37 4.17
C TRP A 40 -5.19 -4.59 4.14
N LYS A 41 -6.44 -4.46 3.66
CA LYS A 41 -7.37 -5.60 3.55
C LYS A 41 -6.79 -6.72 2.68
N ASN A 42 -6.15 -6.38 1.56
CA ASN A 42 -5.52 -7.37 0.69
C ASN A 42 -4.33 -8.05 1.37
N VAL A 43 -3.48 -7.29 2.07
CA VAL A 43 -2.32 -7.83 2.80
C VAL A 43 -2.77 -8.73 3.95
N ALA A 44 -3.73 -8.29 4.75
CA ALA A 44 -4.27 -9.07 5.86
C ALA A 44 -4.95 -10.37 5.40
N ALA A 45 -5.57 -10.38 4.21
CA ALA A 45 -6.17 -11.57 3.62
C ALA A 45 -5.15 -12.61 3.13
N ASN A 46 -3.89 -12.24 2.93
CA ASN A 46 -2.84 -13.17 2.49
C ASN A 46 -2.28 -14.04 3.63
N HIS A 47 -2.65 -13.77 4.88
CA HIS A 47 -2.16 -14.50 6.07
C HIS A 47 -0.62 -14.63 6.08
N GLY A 48 0.06 -13.59 5.58
CA GLY A 48 1.50 -13.60 5.36
C GLY A 48 2.30 -13.75 6.65
N THR A 49 3.56 -14.18 6.51
CA THR A 49 4.51 -14.28 7.62
C THR A 49 5.24 -12.96 7.82
N ALA A 50 5.75 -12.75 9.03
CA ALA A 50 6.54 -11.57 9.36
C ALA A 50 7.82 -11.45 8.51
N GLY A 51 8.17 -10.20 8.22
CA GLY A 51 9.42 -9.82 7.56
C GLY A 51 10.64 -10.00 8.45
N ILE A 52 11.69 -9.22 8.17
CA ILE A 52 12.92 -9.22 8.96
C ILE A 52 12.71 -8.54 10.33
N ASP A 53 11.73 -7.63 10.40
CA ASP A 53 11.30 -6.89 11.58
C ASP A 53 10.52 -7.72 12.60
N GLY A 54 10.07 -8.92 12.21
CA GLY A 54 9.27 -9.80 13.06
C GLY A 54 7.83 -9.34 13.27
N GLN A 55 7.38 -8.26 12.61
CA GLN A 55 6.02 -7.75 12.76
C GLN A 55 5.03 -8.61 11.97
N THR A 56 4.04 -9.18 12.66
CA THR A 56 2.97 -9.98 12.05
C THR A 56 1.72 -9.16 11.78
N ILE A 57 0.80 -9.73 10.98
CA ILE A 57 -0.53 -9.15 10.77
C ILE A 57 -1.30 -9.01 12.10
N ASP A 58 -1.14 -9.96 13.02
CA ASP A 58 -1.84 -9.93 14.30
C ASP A 58 -1.25 -8.87 15.25
N ASP A 59 0.06 -8.62 15.18
CA ASP A 59 0.68 -7.51 15.89
C ASP A 59 0.12 -6.15 15.41
N ILE A 60 -0.01 -5.96 14.10
CA ILE A 60 -0.59 -4.73 13.53
C ILE A 60 -2.07 -4.60 13.91
N LYS A 61 -2.85 -5.69 13.90
CA LYS A 61 -4.25 -5.66 14.36
C LYS A 61 -4.34 -5.31 15.84
N ALA A 62 -3.47 -5.85 16.69
CA ALA A 62 -3.42 -5.57 18.12
C ALA A 62 -2.98 -4.13 18.40
N TYR A 63 -2.03 -3.60 17.63
CA TYR A 63 -1.60 -2.20 17.68
C TYR A 63 -2.70 -1.22 17.22
N GLY A 64 -3.57 -1.69 16.32
CA GLY A 64 -4.68 -0.94 15.74
C GLY A 64 -4.38 -0.54 14.30
N ALA A 65 -5.01 -1.23 13.34
CA ALA A 65 -4.74 -1.03 11.92
C ALA A 65 -5.01 0.41 11.44
N ASP A 66 -6.06 1.09 11.91
CA ASP A 66 -6.32 2.49 11.56
C ASP A 66 -5.17 3.41 12.00
N ARG A 67 -4.67 3.19 13.22
CA ARG A 67 -3.53 3.95 13.75
C ARG A 67 -2.28 3.71 12.92
N TYR A 68 -1.95 2.44 12.66
CA TYR A 68 -0.81 2.06 11.82
C TYR A 68 -0.88 2.72 10.44
N LEU A 69 -2.05 2.70 9.80
CA LEU A 69 -2.23 3.30 8.47
C LEU A 69 -2.15 4.83 8.48
N ARG A 70 -2.53 5.50 9.57
CA ARG A 70 -2.33 6.96 9.72
C ARG A 70 -0.86 7.31 9.88
N GLU A 71 -0.12 6.55 10.67
CA GLU A 71 1.32 6.72 10.84
C GLU A 71 2.02 6.51 9.48
N LEU A 72 1.70 5.42 8.77
CA LEU A 72 2.20 5.16 7.42
C LEU A 72 1.81 6.25 6.42
N GLN A 73 0.56 6.75 6.46
CA GLN A 73 0.12 7.84 5.60
C GLN A 73 1.00 9.09 5.81
N GLN A 74 1.28 9.43 7.08
CA GLN A 74 2.09 10.58 7.42
C GLN A 74 3.52 10.41 6.91
N GLU A 75 4.14 9.25 7.12
CA GLU A 75 5.49 8.95 6.60
C GLU A 75 5.57 9.02 5.07
N LEU A 76 4.53 8.56 4.37
CA LEU A 76 4.46 8.67 2.92
C LEU A 76 4.31 10.13 2.47
N MET A 77 3.44 10.91 3.11
CA MET A 77 3.24 12.33 2.80
C MET A 77 4.47 13.19 3.07
N ASP A 78 5.20 12.89 4.15
CA ASP A 78 6.43 13.60 4.54
C ASP A 78 7.66 13.11 3.78
N GLU A 79 7.48 12.13 2.88
CA GLU A 79 8.55 11.48 2.11
C GLU A 79 9.66 10.86 2.99
N THR A 80 9.31 10.47 4.22
CA THR A 80 10.23 9.84 5.18
C THR A 80 10.12 8.32 5.21
N TYR A 81 9.13 7.74 4.53
CA TYR A 81 8.96 6.29 4.46
C TYR A 81 10.16 5.60 3.81
N THR A 82 10.76 4.66 4.54
CA THR A 82 11.88 3.84 4.04
C THR A 82 11.51 2.36 4.10
N VAL A 83 11.72 1.66 2.98
CA VAL A 83 11.50 0.21 2.92
C VAL A 83 12.57 -0.55 3.73
N SER A 84 12.12 -1.53 4.51
CA SER A 84 13.02 -2.47 5.19
C SER A 84 13.53 -3.55 4.24
N ASP A 85 14.64 -4.19 4.62
CA ASP A 85 15.19 -5.34 3.89
C ASP A 85 14.19 -6.51 3.80
N VAL A 86 14.20 -7.22 2.68
CA VAL A 86 13.29 -8.35 2.44
C VAL A 86 13.86 -9.63 3.06
N ARG A 87 13.04 -10.36 3.82
CA ARG A 87 13.39 -11.67 4.37
C ARG A 87 13.42 -12.73 3.26
N ARG A 88 14.57 -13.38 3.08
CA ARG A 88 14.74 -14.49 2.12
C ARG A 88 14.11 -15.78 2.65
N VAL A 89 13.21 -16.37 1.86
CA VAL A 89 12.56 -17.66 2.15
C VAL A 89 12.74 -18.59 0.94
N TYR A 90 13.25 -19.79 1.18
CA TYR A 90 13.39 -20.83 0.16
C TYR A 90 12.10 -21.65 0.10
N ILE A 91 11.46 -21.70 -1.07
CA ILE A 91 10.34 -22.59 -1.36
C ILE A 91 10.90 -23.93 -1.89
N PRO A 92 10.38 -25.09 -1.45
CA PRO A 92 10.80 -26.41 -1.93
C PRO A 92 10.58 -26.63 -3.43
#